data_AF-A0A816BQ37-F1
#
_entry.id   AF-A0A816BQ37-F1
#
_cell.length_a   1.000
_cell.length_b   1.000
_cell.length_c   1.000
_cell.angle_alpha   90.00
_cell.angle_beta   90.00
_cell.angle_gamma   90.00
#
_symmetry.space_group_name_H-M   'P 1'
#
loop_
_entity.id
_entity.type
_entity.pdbx_description
1 polymer ?
#
loop_
_entity_poly.entity_id
_entity_poly.type
_entity_poly.pdbx_seq_one_letter_code
_entity_poly.pdbx_strand_id
1 'polypeptide(L)'
;MSSNTMLIRSITIYSGLPIFICGTLGNLLNIRFLWRTRRNPCAFIFLVSSFFNCIVLFYGLFTRILSVGFILDWSNTNRIWCKTRIAFTEASFLISITCICLASIDRCLVSCRQEKYRRLSRLPLTQRAIILISIFWLGHSVPYIIYAELIYSSKTGLTSCLLLINTTYANYLRYIALPVYLGLFPSTILTITGVMTYKNTNKLQILRQRQLIQKQLTSMMLTQIPIILFSTLPYIIFTEYTAITSTMIKSTSQREIELLLTNIVTILFYITFACPFFVFFASSTSFRQEAKMFILCQKTNLFRTNRIQPYSKTIIKTIQPAIAKGN
;
A
#
# COMPACT_ATOMS: atom_id res chain seq x y z
N MET A 1 24.93 18.79 19.67
CA MET A 1 23.69 18.24 19.08
C MET A 1 22.56 19.20 19.41
N SER A 2 21.85 19.75 18.42
CA SER A 2 20.75 20.70 18.68
C SER A 2 19.51 19.98 19.20
N SER A 3 18.67 20.68 19.97
CA SER A 3 17.42 20.15 20.54
C SER A 3 16.53 19.47 19.48
N ASN A 4 16.45 20.06 18.28
CA ASN A 4 15.69 19.52 17.15
C ASN A 4 16.21 18.16 16.66
N THR A 5 17.52 17.94 16.66
CA THR A 5 18.08 16.63 16.26
C THR A 5 17.71 15.52 17.25
N MET A 6 17.68 15.81 18.55
CA MET A 6 17.20 14.85 19.55
C MET A 6 15.70 14.56 19.36
N LEU A 7 14.90 15.60 19.09
CA LEU A 7 13.47 15.45 18.84
C LEU A 7 13.20 14.58 17.60
N ILE A 8 13.90 14.81 16.49
CA ILE A 8 13.77 14.00 15.26
C ILE A 8 14.06 12.53 15.55
N ARG A 9 15.10 12.23 16.33
CA ARG A 9 15.46 10.85 16.70
C ARG A 9 14.36 10.21 17.53
N SER A 10 13.90 10.89 18.57
CA SER A 10 12.82 10.40 19.44
C SER A 10 11.55 10.13 18.65
N ILE A 11 11.10 11.06 17.80
CA ILE A 11 9.91 10.86 16.95
C ILE A 11 10.09 9.66 16.02
N THR A 12 11.26 9.52 15.38
CA THR A 12 11.52 8.41 14.47
C THR A 12 11.47 7.06 15.19
N ILE A 13 12.01 6.96 16.41
CA ILE A 13 12.00 5.73 17.19
C ILE A 13 10.59 5.45 17.71
N TYR A 14 9.98 6.39 18.45
CA TYR A 14 8.72 6.18 19.15
C TYR A 14 7.51 6.11 18.22
N SER A 15 7.52 6.76 17.07
CA SER A 15 6.45 6.62 16.08
C SER A 15 6.79 5.56 15.03
N GLY A 16 8.04 5.46 14.58
CA GLY A 16 8.45 4.54 13.53
C GLY A 16 8.39 3.07 13.95
N LEU A 17 8.86 2.71 15.15
CA LEU A 17 8.86 1.31 15.60
C LEU A 17 7.45 0.72 15.72
N PRO A 18 6.46 1.40 16.36
CA PRO A 18 5.09 0.89 16.37
C PRO A 18 4.51 0.75 14.96
N ILE A 19 4.71 1.74 14.08
CA ILE A 19 4.24 1.66 12.68
C ILE A 19 4.86 0.46 11.97
N PHE A 20 6.16 0.22 12.16
CA PHE A 20 6.86 -0.91 11.57
C PHE A 20 6.33 -2.25 12.08
N ILE A 21 6.23 -2.42 13.40
CA ILE A 21 5.77 -3.68 14.02
C ILE A 21 4.31 -3.96 13.65
N CYS A 22 3.42 -3.00 13.91
CA CYS A 22 1.99 -3.12 13.62
C CYS A 22 1.74 -3.27 12.11
N GLY A 23 2.45 -2.51 11.28
CA GLY A 23 2.32 -2.56 9.83
C GLY A 23 2.80 -3.90 9.25
N THR A 24 3.94 -4.42 9.71
CA THR A 24 4.46 -5.70 9.23
C THR A 24 3.53 -6.84 9.62
N LEU A 25 3.15 -6.93 10.90
CA LEU A 25 2.19 -7.94 11.38
C LEU A 25 0.84 -7.82 10.65
N GLY A 26 0.34 -6.60 10.47
CA GLY A 26 -0.90 -6.34 9.75
C GLY A 26 -0.84 -6.83 8.29
N ASN A 27 0.21 -6.51 7.55
CA ASN A 27 0.35 -6.95 6.16
C ASN A 27 0.51 -8.48 6.04
N LEU A 28 1.23 -9.13 6.97
CA LEU A 28 1.31 -10.60 7.00
C LEU A 28 -0.06 -11.25 7.22
N LEU A 29 -0.87 -10.70 8.14
CA LEU A 29 -2.24 -11.14 8.36
C LEU A 29 -3.12 -10.88 7.14
N ASN A 30 -3.01 -9.71 6.49
CA ASN A 30 -3.69 -9.41 5.24
C ASN A 30 -3.38 -10.44 4.16
N ILE A 31 -2.10 -10.75 3.92
CA ILE A 31 -1.67 -11.75 2.94
C ILE A 31 -2.35 -13.09 3.25
N ARG A 32 -2.31 -13.53 4.51
CA ARG A 32 -2.89 -14.81 4.93
C ARG A 32 -4.41 -14.90 4.72
N PHE A 33 -5.14 -13.82 4.99
CA PHE A 33 -6.59 -13.78 4.83
C PHE A 33 -7.00 -13.62 3.36
N LEU A 34 -6.37 -12.69 2.65
CA LEU A 34 -6.64 -12.43 1.23
C LEU A 34 -6.24 -13.61 0.34
N TRP A 35 -5.28 -14.43 0.76
CA TRP A 35 -4.90 -15.65 0.04
C TRP A 35 -6.07 -16.61 -0.15
N ARG A 36 -6.98 -16.70 0.83
CA ARG A 36 -8.20 -17.54 0.71
C ARG A 36 -9.17 -16.99 -0.32
N THR A 37 -9.25 -15.66 -0.46
CA THR A 37 -10.17 -14.97 -1.38
C THR A 37 -9.50 -14.52 -2.68
N ARG A 38 -8.25 -14.95 -2.95
CA ARG A 38 -7.43 -14.56 -4.12
C ARG A 38 -8.03 -14.84 -5.49
N ARG A 39 -9.11 -15.64 -5.56
CA ARG A 39 -9.88 -15.84 -6.80
C ARG A 39 -10.67 -14.59 -7.20
N ASN A 40 -10.91 -13.66 -6.27
CA ASN A 40 -11.50 -12.35 -6.54
C ASN A 40 -10.41 -11.37 -7.02
N PRO A 41 -10.59 -10.67 -8.15
CA PRO A 41 -9.62 -9.72 -8.68
C PRO A 41 -9.12 -8.68 -7.67
N CYS A 42 -10.02 -7.97 -6.99
CA CYS A 42 -9.64 -6.97 -5.98
C CYS A 42 -8.95 -7.56 -4.75
N ALA A 43 -9.37 -8.74 -4.29
CA ALA A 43 -8.68 -9.41 -3.19
C ALA A 43 -7.25 -9.81 -3.60
N PHE A 44 -7.06 -10.26 -4.85
CA PHE A 44 -5.74 -10.53 -5.40
C PHE A 44 -4.88 -9.25 -5.49
N ILE A 45 -5.44 -8.13 -5.94
CA ILE A 45 -4.76 -6.83 -5.97
C ILE A 45 -4.30 -6.41 -4.57
N PHE A 46 -5.19 -6.49 -3.57
CA PHE A 46 -4.83 -6.16 -2.18
C PHE A 46 -3.78 -7.11 -1.58
N LEU A 47 -3.79 -8.38 -1.99
CA LEU A 47 -2.77 -9.34 -1.59
C LEU A 47 -1.40 -8.92 -2.11
N VAL A 48 -1.31 -8.59 -3.39
CA VAL A 48 -0.07 -8.12 -4.01
C VAL A 48 0.39 -6.81 -3.38
N SER A 49 -0.51 -5.85 -3.18
CA SER A 49 -0.20 -4.60 -2.47
C SER A 49 0.33 -4.86 -1.06
N SER A 50 -0.25 -5.80 -0.30
CA SER A 50 0.21 -6.14 1.05
C SER A 50 1.62 -6.76 1.05
N PHE A 51 1.97 -7.55 0.02
CA PHE A 51 3.34 -8.04 -0.16
C PHE A 51 4.34 -6.90 -0.39
N PHE A 52 4.03 -5.98 -1.31
CA PHE A 52 4.91 -4.83 -1.56
C PHE A 52 4.96 -3.85 -0.38
N ASN A 53 3.88 -3.71 0.39
CA ASN A 53 3.86 -2.94 1.64
C ASN A 53 4.88 -3.48 2.64
N CYS A 54 5.01 -4.81 2.77
CA CYS A 54 6.06 -5.40 3.61
C CYS A 54 7.45 -4.94 3.14
N ILE A 55 7.72 -5.00 1.82
CA ILE A 55 9.01 -4.57 1.28
C ILE A 55 9.27 -3.08 1.59
N VAL A 56 8.26 -2.21 1.43
CA VAL A 56 8.37 -0.79 1.78
C VAL A 56 8.66 -0.58 3.27
N LEU A 57 8.02 -1.34 4.16
CA LEU A 57 8.26 -1.23 5.60
C LEU A 57 9.66 -1.73 5.98
N PHE A 58 10.16 -2.80 5.37
CA PHE A 58 11.51 -3.32 5.64
C PHE A 58 12.62 -2.48 5.00
N TYR A 59 12.55 -2.19 3.69
CA TYR A 59 13.60 -1.45 3.00
C TYR A 59 13.51 0.06 3.21
N GLY A 60 12.30 0.60 3.43
CA GLY A 60 12.08 2.02 3.65
C GLY A 60 12.10 2.39 5.13
N LEU A 61 11.07 1.98 5.88
CA LEU A 61 10.87 2.43 7.26
C LEU A 61 11.91 1.87 8.24
N PHE A 62 12.17 0.57 8.23
CA PHE A 62 13.13 -0.05 9.15
C PHE A 62 14.55 0.51 8.94
N THR A 63 14.99 0.63 7.69
CA THR A 63 16.29 1.25 7.39
C THR A 63 16.36 2.72 7.82
N ARG A 64 15.24 3.47 7.72
CA ARG A 64 15.14 4.84 8.23
C ARG A 64 15.22 4.89 9.75
N ILE A 65 14.58 3.96 10.46
CA ILE A 65 14.66 3.88 11.93
C ILE A 65 16.11 3.64 12.35
N LEU A 66 16.81 2.72 11.69
CA LEU A 66 18.23 2.49 11.93
C LEU A 66 19.07 3.74 11.62
N SER A 67 18.90 4.35 10.44
CA SER A 67 19.75 5.46 10.00
C SER A 67 19.50 6.76 10.76
N VAL A 68 18.24 7.13 10.97
CA VAL A 68 17.86 8.41 11.62
C VAL A 68 17.72 8.23 13.13
N GLY A 69 17.07 7.17 13.60
CA GLY A 69 16.85 6.94 15.04
C GLY A 69 18.13 6.51 15.75
N PHE A 70 18.77 5.46 15.25
CA PHE A 70 19.94 4.82 15.88
C PHE A 70 21.29 5.31 15.33
N ILE A 71 21.30 6.16 14.29
CA ILE A 71 22.54 6.65 13.65
C ILE A 71 23.35 5.48 13.04
N LEU A 72 22.66 4.43 12.60
CA LEU A 72 23.22 3.26 11.94
C LEU A 72 22.83 3.29 10.46
N ASP A 73 23.68 3.88 9.62
CA ASP A 73 23.44 3.96 8.18
C ASP A 73 24.41 3.10 7.37
N TRP A 74 23.99 1.87 7.08
CA TRP A 74 24.74 0.95 6.21
C TRP A 74 24.86 1.45 4.77
N SER A 75 24.04 2.42 4.36
CA SER A 75 24.12 3.01 3.02
C SER A 75 25.38 3.84 2.85
N ASN A 76 26.04 4.24 3.94
CA ASN A 76 27.27 5.03 3.92
C ASN A 76 28.53 4.16 3.88
N THR A 77 28.41 2.85 4.13
CA THR A 77 29.54 1.91 4.15
C THR A 77 29.46 0.88 3.02
N ASN A 78 28.26 0.50 2.59
CA ASN A 78 28.05 -0.53 1.59
C ASN A 78 27.46 0.03 0.30
N ARG A 79 28.25 -0.04 -0.79
CA ARG A 79 27.87 0.45 -2.12
C ARG A 79 26.64 -0.25 -2.69
N ILE A 80 26.55 -1.57 -2.49
CA ILE A 80 25.41 -2.36 -2.98
C ILE A 80 24.15 -1.91 -2.24
N TRP A 81 24.23 -1.75 -0.91
CA TRP A 81 23.10 -1.31 -0.09
C TRP A 81 22.61 0.10 -0.47
N CYS A 82 23.53 1.05 -0.70
CA CYS A 82 23.22 2.40 -1.18
C CYS A 82 22.35 2.36 -2.46
N LYS A 83 22.74 1.53 -3.43
CA LYS A 83 22.06 1.40 -4.73
C LYS A 83 20.72 0.68 -4.62
N THR A 84 20.70 -0.48 -3.96
CA THR A 84 19.52 -1.34 -3.92
C THR A 84 18.43 -0.78 -3.00
N ARG A 85 18.78 -0.20 -1.85
CA ARG A 85 17.81 0.34 -0.89
C ARG A 85 16.83 1.30 -1.54
N ILE A 86 17.34 2.32 -2.23
CA ILE A 86 16.51 3.36 -2.83
C ILE A 86 15.65 2.76 -3.94
N ALA A 87 16.26 1.98 -4.84
CA ALA A 87 15.56 1.35 -5.96
C ALA A 87 14.41 0.42 -5.52
N PHE A 88 14.65 -0.46 -4.54
CA PHE A 88 13.62 -1.39 -4.06
C PHE A 88 12.52 -0.69 -3.27
N THR A 89 12.86 0.30 -2.44
CA THR A 89 11.83 1.09 -1.73
C THR A 89 10.96 1.84 -2.72
N GLU A 90 11.55 2.46 -3.74
CA GLU A 90 10.86 3.24 -4.76
C GLU A 90 9.92 2.37 -5.60
N ALA A 91 10.45 1.30 -6.21
CA ALA A 91 9.67 0.32 -6.97
C ALA A 91 8.49 -0.22 -6.15
N SER A 92 8.76 -0.66 -4.93
CA SER A 92 7.76 -1.34 -4.09
C SER A 92 6.64 -0.40 -3.68
N PHE A 93 6.95 0.86 -3.37
CA PHE A 93 5.89 1.82 -3.02
C PHE A 93 5.04 2.13 -4.26
N LEU A 94 5.66 2.34 -5.42
CA LEU A 94 4.95 2.67 -6.66
C LEU A 94 4.06 1.52 -7.13
N ILE A 95 4.54 0.29 -7.02
CA ILE A 95 3.73 -0.89 -7.29
C ILE A 95 2.56 -0.97 -6.32
N SER A 96 2.78 -0.75 -5.02
CA SER A 96 1.71 -0.84 -4.04
C SER A 96 0.63 0.24 -4.25
N ILE A 97 1.01 1.52 -4.43
CA ILE A 97 0.04 2.59 -4.65
C ILE A 97 -0.71 2.41 -5.97
N THR A 98 -0.03 1.94 -7.02
CA THR A 98 -0.67 1.62 -8.30
C THR A 98 -1.62 0.44 -8.15
N CYS A 99 -1.28 -0.58 -7.36
CA CYS A 99 -2.22 -1.65 -7.02
C CYS A 99 -3.47 -1.10 -6.34
N ILE A 100 -3.35 -0.15 -5.41
CA ILE A 100 -4.52 0.45 -4.78
C ILE A 100 -5.38 1.23 -5.79
N CYS A 101 -4.75 1.93 -6.75
CA CYS A 101 -5.46 2.56 -7.88
C CYS A 101 -6.15 1.52 -8.78
N LEU A 102 -5.51 0.38 -9.06
CA LEU A 102 -6.15 -0.70 -9.80
C LEU A 102 -7.32 -1.32 -9.04
N ALA A 103 -7.18 -1.49 -7.72
CA ALA A 103 -8.28 -1.96 -6.88
C ALA A 103 -9.45 -0.97 -6.92
N SER A 104 -9.16 0.34 -6.93
CA SER A 104 -10.20 1.36 -6.99
C SER A 104 -10.94 1.37 -8.32
N ILE A 105 -10.19 1.23 -9.43
CA ILE A 105 -10.76 1.07 -10.78
C ILE A 105 -11.59 -0.22 -10.86
N ASP A 106 -11.09 -1.34 -10.34
CA ASP A 106 -11.82 -2.62 -10.30
C ASP A 106 -13.14 -2.49 -9.55
N ARG A 107 -13.15 -1.86 -8.37
CA ARG A 107 -14.39 -1.57 -7.62
C ARG A 107 -15.34 -0.68 -8.42
N CYS A 108 -14.82 0.34 -9.11
CA CYS A 108 -15.62 1.20 -9.97
C CYS A 108 -16.27 0.39 -11.11
N LEU A 109 -15.50 -0.43 -11.82
CA LEU A 109 -15.98 -1.28 -12.93
C LEU A 109 -17.03 -2.29 -12.47
N VAL A 110 -16.84 -2.91 -11.30
CA VAL A 110 -17.80 -3.84 -10.71
C VAL A 110 -19.09 -3.13 -10.30
N SER A 111 -19.00 -1.87 -9.86
CA SER A 111 -20.15 -1.06 -9.47
C SER A 111 -21.00 -0.58 -10.66
N CYS A 112 -20.45 -0.57 -11.88
CA CYS A 112 -21.16 -0.12 -13.07
C CYS A 112 -22.34 -1.04 -13.43
N ARG A 113 -23.43 -0.44 -13.93
CA ARG A 113 -24.64 -1.17 -14.37
C ARG A 113 -24.40 -2.00 -15.63
N GLN A 114 -23.59 -1.50 -16.55
CA GLN A 114 -23.35 -2.17 -17.84
C GLN A 114 -22.44 -3.38 -17.68
N GLU A 115 -22.87 -4.52 -18.24
CA GLU A 115 -22.12 -5.78 -18.13
C GLU A 115 -20.75 -5.71 -18.82
N LYS A 116 -20.63 -4.93 -19.90
CA LYS A 116 -19.37 -4.70 -20.63
C LYS A 116 -18.25 -4.25 -19.70
N TYR A 117 -18.51 -3.28 -18.81
CA TYR A 117 -17.52 -2.78 -17.86
C TYR A 117 -17.22 -3.79 -16.75
N ARG A 118 -18.25 -4.46 -16.21
CA ARG A 118 -18.06 -5.51 -15.21
C ARG A 118 -17.20 -6.68 -15.72
N ARG A 119 -17.28 -7.00 -17.01
CA ARG A 119 -16.48 -8.06 -17.64
C ARG A 119 -14.97 -7.73 -17.69
N LEU A 120 -14.56 -6.48 -17.49
CA LEU A 120 -13.15 -6.10 -17.38
C LEU A 120 -12.55 -6.48 -16.02
N SER A 121 -13.36 -6.61 -14.97
CA SER A 121 -12.94 -7.11 -13.65
C SER A 121 -12.79 -8.64 -13.67
N ARG A 122 -11.80 -9.15 -14.43
CA ARG A 122 -11.47 -10.58 -14.53
C ARG A 122 -10.07 -10.84 -14.02
N LEU A 123 -9.92 -11.92 -13.26
CA LEU A 123 -8.66 -12.27 -12.60
C LEU A 123 -7.47 -12.41 -13.58
N PRO A 124 -7.59 -13.06 -14.76
CA PRO A 124 -6.46 -13.15 -15.69
C PRO A 124 -6.02 -11.77 -16.23
N LEU A 125 -6.96 -10.85 -16.44
CA LEU A 125 -6.62 -9.50 -16.89
C LEU A 125 -5.92 -8.73 -15.77
N THR A 126 -6.43 -8.83 -14.55
CA THR A 126 -5.81 -8.24 -13.36
C THR A 126 -4.39 -8.76 -13.12
N GLN A 127 -4.16 -10.06 -13.27
CA GLN A 127 -2.82 -10.66 -13.14
C GLN A 127 -1.86 -10.12 -14.18
N ARG A 128 -2.28 -10.05 -15.45
CA ARG A 128 -1.46 -9.47 -16.53
C ARG A 128 -1.15 -7.99 -16.26
N ALA A 129 -2.14 -7.21 -15.83
CA ALA A 129 -1.96 -5.81 -15.49
C ALA A 129 -0.95 -5.61 -14.35
N ILE A 130 -1.06 -6.39 -13.27
CA ILE A 130 -0.11 -6.34 -12.15
C ILE A 130 1.31 -6.69 -12.62
N ILE A 131 1.48 -7.76 -13.40
CA ILE A 131 2.79 -8.17 -13.91
C ILE A 131 3.42 -7.04 -14.75
N LEU A 132 2.66 -6.47 -15.69
CA LEU A 132 3.13 -5.38 -16.55
C LEU A 132 3.50 -4.13 -15.73
N ILE A 133 2.69 -3.77 -14.74
CA ILE A 133 2.94 -2.63 -13.85
C ILE A 133 4.17 -2.88 -12.97
N SER A 134 4.34 -4.10 -12.45
CA SER A 134 5.53 -4.46 -11.68
C SER A 134 6.79 -4.40 -12.52
N ILE A 135 6.76 -4.91 -13.76
CA ILE A 135 7.90 -4.80 -14.68
C ILE A 135 8.20 -3.33 -15.01
N PHE A 136 7.16 -2.54 -15.29
CA PHE A 136 7.31 -1.12 -15.59
C PHE A 136 7.97 -0.36 -14.45
N TRP A 137 7.48 -0.51 -13.21
CA TRP A 137 8.04 0.19 -12.06
C TRP A 137 9.43 -0.32 -11.69
N LEU A 138 9.69 -1.63 -11.75
CA LEU A 138 11.04 -2.16 -11.55
C LEU A 138 12.02 -1.61 -12.59
N GLY A 139 11.59 -1.48 -13.85
CA GLY A 139 12.37 -0.85 -14.92
C GLY A 139 12.62 0.64 -14.67
N HIS A 140 11.58 1.36 -14.24
CA HIS A 140 11.67 2.77 -13.86
C HIS A 140 12.64 3.01 -12.69
N SER A 141 12.76 2.06 -11.76
CA SER A 141 13.70 2.17 -10.64
C SER A 141 15.15 1.81 -10.97
N VAL A 142 15.45 1.24 -12.16
CA VAL A 142 16.81 0.87 -12.57
C VAL A 142 17.81 2.04 -12.51
N PRO A 143 17.49 3.27 -12.94
CA PRO A 143 18.47 4.35 -12.93
C PRO A 143 18.89 4.76 -11.51
N TYR A 144 18.12 4.43 -10.46
CA TYR A 144 18.60 4.58 -9.08
C TYR A 144 19.82 3.69 -8.81
N ILE A 145 19.86 2.47 -9.36
CA ILE A 145 21.00 1.55 -9.21
C ILE A 145 22.23 2.08 -9.97
N ILE A 146 22.01 2.72 -11.11
CA ILE A 146 23.08 3.26 -11.97
C ILE A 146 23.68 4.53 -11.34
N TYR A 147 22.83 5.48 -10.93
CA TYR A 147 23.24 6.83 -10.55
C TYR A 147 23.46 7.06 -9.05
N ALA A 148 23.01 6.17 -8.17
CA ALA A 148 23.30 6.28 -6.73
C ALA A 148 24.73 5.84 -6.44
N GLU A 149 25.49 6.66 -5.70
CA GLU A 149 26.89 6.36 -5.44
C GLU A 149 27.32 6.87 -4.05
N LEU A 150 28.35 6.24 -3.50
CA LEU A 150 28.99 6.69 -2.27
C LEU A 150 29.93 7.84 -2.59
N ILE A 151 29.67 9.01 -2.01
CA ILE A 151 30.50 10.20 -2.18
C ILE A 151 31.13 10.55 -0.84
N TYR A 152 32.45 10.68 -0.83
CA TYR A 152 33.19 11.19 0.31
C TYR A 152 33.18 12.72 0.30
N SER A 153 32.67 13.34 1.38
CA SER A 153 32.68 14.78 1.55
C SER A 153 33.89 15.21 2.35
N SER A 154 34.87 15.85 1.69
CA SER A 154 36.08 16.40 2.33
C SER A 154 35.77 17.49 3.37
N LYS A 155 34.62 18.17 3.24
CA LYS A 155 34.19 19.21 4.18
C LYS A 155 33.70 18.67 5.52
N THR A 156 33.12 17.47 5.51
CA THR A 156 32.51 16.85 6.71
C THR A 156 33.27 15.63 7.19
N GLY A 157 34.21 15.11 6.39
CA GLY A 157 34.91 13.85 6.66
C GLY A 157 34.00 12.62 6.61
N LEU A 158 32.80 12.75 6.03
CA LEU A 158 31.76 11.71 6.03
C LEU A 158 31.50 11.22 4.62
N THR A 159 31.30 9.90 4.48
CA THR A 159 30.80 9.28 3.27
C THR A 159 29.28 9.25 3.32
N SER A 160 28.62 9.68 2.24
CA SER A 160 27.17 9.63 2.12
C SER A 160 26.73 9.02 0.79
N CYS A 161 25.64 8.26 0.83
CA CYS A 161 24.97 7.77 -0.36
C CYS A 161 24.15 8.90 -0.99
N LEU A 162 24.54 9.35 -2.20
CA LEU A 162 23.92 10.47 -2.88
C LEU A 162 23.53 10.11 -4.32
N LEU A 163 22.39 10.65 -4.76
CA LEU A 163 21.91 10.55 -6.13
C LEU A 163 22.38 11.75 -6.95
N LEU A 164 23.69 12.03 -6.95
CA LEU A 164 24.25 13.29 -7.47
C LEU A 164 25.01 13.16 -8.79
N ILE A 165 25.22 11.96 -9.33
CA ILE A 165 26.00 11.80 -10.57
C ILE A 165 25.30 12.47 -11.76
N ASN A 166 23.96 12.44 -11.79
CA ASN A 166 23.19 12.99 -12.90
C ASN A 166 22.13 13.98 -12.36
N THR A 167 22.47 15.27 -12.42
CA THR A 167 21.59 16.37 -11.98
C THR A 167 20.28 16.42 -12.77
N THR A 168 20.30 16.07 -14.05
CA THR A 168 19.10 15.97 -14.89
C THR A 168 18.15 14.89 -14.37
N TYR A 169 18.68 13.71 -14.02
CA TYR A 169 17.87 12.63 -13.46
C TYR A 169 17.34 12.98 -12.06
N ALA A 170 18.18 13.60 -11.22
CA ALA A 170 17.75 14.07 -9.90
C ALA A 170 16.61 15.11 -10.01
N ASN A 171 16.69 16.03 -10.97
CA ASN A 171 15.62 17.00 -11.25
C ASN A 171 14.36 16.33 -11.80
N TYR A 172 14.49 15.36 -12.70
CA TYR A 172 13.36 14.55 -13.16
C TYR A 172 12.62 13.88 -12.00
N LEU A 173 13.35 13.24 -11.09
CA LEU A 173 12.74 12.59 -9.94
C LEU A 173 12.03 13.57 -9.02
N ARG A 174 12.69 14.71 -8.77
CA ARG A 174 12.24 15.72 -7.84
C ARG A 174 11.01 16.47 -8.35
N TYR A 175 11.02 16.92 -9.60
CA TYR A 175 9.98 17.81 -10.13
C TYR A 175 8.92 17.09 -10.95
N ILE A 176 9.16 15.85 -11.39
CA ILE A 176 8.23 15.09 -12.23
C ILE A 176 7.83 13.80 -11.53
N ALA A 177 8.78 12.89 -11.26
CA ALA A 177 8.42 11.54 -10.82
C ALA A 177 7.68 11.55 -9.47
N LEU A 178 8.21 12.25 -8.47
CA LEU A 178 7.61 12.32 -7.15
C LEU A 178 6.23 13.01 -7.16
N PRO A 179 6.05 14.24 -7.66
CA PRO A 179 4.76 14.92 -7.57
C PRO A 179 3.71 14.29 -8.47
N VAL A 180 4.09 13.79 -9.65
CA VAL A 180 3.15 13.20 -10.61
C VAL A 180 2.79 11.78 -10.21
N TYR A 181 3.78 10.89 -10.00
CA TYR A 181 3.50 9.47 -9.79
C TYR A 181 3.03 9.14 -8.38
N LEU A 182 3.48 9.89 -7.36
CA LEU A 182 2.99 9.68 -5.99
C LEU A 182 1.79 10.56 -5.66
N GLY A 183 1.72 11.77 -6.23
CA GLY A 183 0.69 12.74 -5.90
C GLY A 183 -0.46 12.79 -6.87
N LEU A 184 -0.26 13.49 -7.99
CA LEU A 184 -1.34 13.87 -8.89
C LEU A 184 -2.05 12.64 -9.46
N PHE A 185 -1.30 11.66 -9.95
CA PHE A 185 -1.87 10.50 -10.62
C PHE A 185 -2.66 9.57 -9.67
N PRO A 186 -2.12 9.09 -8.53
CA PRO A 186 -2.90 8.29 -7.61
C PRO A 186 -4.08 9.05 -7.00
N SER A 187 -3.87 10.31 -6.60
CA SER A 187 -4.92 11.08 -5.91
C SER A 187 -6.12 11.33 -6.82
N THR A 188 -5.89 11.68 -8.08
CA THR A 188 -6.97 11.87 -9.07
C THR A 188 -7.72 10.58 -9.34
N ILE A 189 -7.02 9.47 -9.59
CA ILE A 189 -7.66 8.17 -9.83
C ILE A 189 -8.48 7.74 -8.62
N LEU A 190 -7.90 7.75 -7.42
CA LEU A 190 -8.58 7.33 -6.20
C LEU A 190 -9.81 8.18 -5.90
N THR A 191 -9.74 9.49 -6.14
CA THR A 191 -10.87 10.41 -5.92
C THR A 191 -11.99 10.16 -6.92
N ILE A 192 -11.68 10.12 -8.22
CA ILE A 192 -12.67 9.91 -9.29
C ILE A 192 -13.34 8.54 -9.11
N THR A 193 -12.54 7.47 -9.01
CA THR A 193 -13.06 6.11 -8.88
C THR A 193 -13.76 5.88 -7.54
N GLY A 194 -13.31 6.51 -6.46
CA GLY A 194 -13.96 6.50 -5.15
C GLY A 194 -15.36 7.13 -5.20
N VAL A 195 -15.48 8.32 -5.76
CA VAL A 195 -16.77 9.03 -5.92
C VAL A 195 -17.72 8.23 -6.82
N MET A 196 -17.25 7.71 -7.94
CA MET A 196 -18.06 6.88 -8.84
C MET A 196 -18.54 5.60 -8.15
N THR A 197 -17.64 4.91 -7.43
CA THR A 197 -17.97 3.70 -6.68
C THR A 197 -19.00 3.99 -5.61
N TYR A 198 -18.83 5.05 -4.81
CA TYR A 198 -19.76 5.45 -3.77
C TYR A 198 -21.17 5.70 -4.33
N LYS A 199 -21.29 6.50 -5.40
CA LYS A 199 -22.57 6.80 -6.06
C LYS A 199 -23.27 5.54 -6.60
N ASN A 200 -22.50 4.60 -7.13
CA ASN A 200 -23.04 3.37 -7.71
C ASN A 200 -23.41 2.31 -6.67
N THR A 201 -22.72 2.29 -5.52
CA THR A 201 -22.93 1.27 -4.47
C THR A 201 -24.31 1.40 -3.83
N ASN A 202 -24.86 2.62 -3.74
CA ASN A 202 -26.22 2.86 -3.26
C ASN A 202 -27.30 2.21 -4.16
N LYS A 203 -27.02 2.06 -5.46
CA LYS A 203 -27.94 1.45 -6.43
C LYS A 203 -27.80 -0.07 -6.53
N LEU A 204 -26.67 -0.63 -6.08
CA LEU A 204 -26.35 -2.04 -6.23
C LEU A 204 -26.99 -2.93 -5.15
N GLN A 205 -27.67 -2.39 -4.13
CA GLN A 205 -28.19 -3.14 -2.96
C GLN A 205 -29.28 -4.20 -3.27
N ILE A 206 -29.74 -4.33 -4.52
CA ILE A 206 -30.95 -5.10 -4.87
C ILE A 206 -30.67 -6.58 -5.28
N LEU A 207 -29.42 -7.03 -5.55
CA LEU A 207 -29.10 -8.38 -6.08
C LEU A 207 -28.40 -9.33 -5.07
N ARG A 208 -29.20 -10.00 -4.25
CA ARG A 208 -28.99 -10.48 -2.86
C ARG A 208 -27.87 -11.44 -2.37
N GLN A 209 -26.98 -12.08 -3.16
CA GLN A 209 -26.08 -13.12 -2.55
C GLN A 209 -24.59 -13.10 -2.91
N ARG A 210 -24.18 -12.78 -4.14
CA ARG A 210 -22.74 -12.55 -4.48
C ARG A 210 -22.19 -11.22 -3.92
N GLN A 211 -23.00 -10.50 -3.14
CA GLN A 211 -22.77 -9.13 -2.70
C GLN A 211 -21.96 -8.99 -1.42
N LEU A 212 -21.95 -9.95 -0.50
CA LEU A 212 -21.34 -9.72 0.82
C LEU A 212 -19.83 -9.49 0.72
N ILE A 213 -19.11 -10.37 0.02
CA ILE A 213 -17.66 -10.23 -0.21
C ILE A 213 -17.37 -8.96 -1.02
N GLN A 214 -18.17 -8.68 -2.05
CA GLN A 214 -17.99 -7.49 -2.89
C GLN A 214 -18.22 -6.20 -2.09
N LYS A 215 -19.29 -6.13 -1.29
CA LYS A 215 -19.63 -5.02 -0.40
C LYS A 215 -18.53 -4.79 0.63
N GLN A 216 -17.98 -5.86 1.20
CA GLN A 216 -16.86 -5.77 2.14
C GLN A 216 -15.61 -5.20 1.47
N LEU A 217 -15.22 -5.73 0.31
CA LEU A 217 -14.06 -5.23 -0.43
C LEU A 217 -14.25 -3.77 -0.88
N THR A 218 -15.46 -3.38 -1.29
CA THR A 218 -15.80 -1.99 -1.61
C THR A 218 -15.73 -1.10 -0.37
N SER A 219 -16.26 -1.55 0.78
CA SER A 219 -16.18 -0.84 2.06
C SER A 219 -14.72 -0.63 2.48
N MET A 220 -13.90 -1.68 2.41
CA MET A 220 -12.46 -1.62 2.67
C MET A 220 -11.76 -0.57 1.81
N MET A 221 -12.00 -0.60 0.50
CA MET A 221 -11.42 0.34 -0.47
C MET A 221 -11.86 1.79 -0.20
N LEU A 222 -13.15 2.04 0.01
CA LEU A 222 -13.68 3.39 0.24
C LEU A 222 -13.17 4.00 1.56
N THR A 223 -13.02 3.19 2.61
CA THR A 223 -12.42 3.66 3.88
C THR A 223 -10.92 3.92 3.74
N GLN A 224 -10.21 3.17 2.88
CA GLN A 224 -8.77 3.32 2.70
C GLN A 224 -8.38 4.59 1.92
N ILE A 225 -9.18 5.00 0.93
CA ILE A 225 -8.90 6.20 0.10
C ILE A 225 -8.62 7.46 0.93
N PRO A 226 -9.49 7.92 1.85
CA PRO A 226 -9.24 9.15 2.60
C PRO A 226 -7.98 9.07 3.46
N ILE A 227 -7.66 7.89 4.00
CA ILE A 227 -6.42 7.67 4.78
C ILE A 227 -5.19 7.83 3.89
N ILE A 228 -5.22 7.26 2.68
CA ILE A 228 -4.12 7.42 1.71
C ILE A 228 -3.95 8.89 1.34
N LEU A 229 -5.03 9.60 1.01
CA LEU A 229 -4.97 11.01 0.63
C LEU A 229 -4.42 11.87 1.79
N PHE A 230 -4.92 11.66 3.01
CA PHE A 230 -4.47 12.37 4.19
C PHE A 230 -2.99 12.09 4.51
N SER A 231 -2.52 10.85 4.30
CA SER A 231 -1.14 10.47 4.58
C SER A 231 -0.14 10.88 3.49
N THR A 232 -0.56 10.90 2.23
CA THR A 232 0.34 11.14 1.08
C THR A 232 0.44 12.62 0.71
N LEU A 233 -0.67 13.37 0.73
CA LEU A 233 -0.67 14.78 0.30
C LEU A 233 0.29 15.67 1.09
N PRO A 234 0.35 15.61 2.44
CA PRO A 234 1.30 16.42 3.20
C PRO A 234 2.75 16.11 2.84
N TYR A 235 3.07 14.83 2.59
CA TYR A 235 4.41 14.41 2.19
C TYR A 235 4.82 14.98 0.84
N ILE A 236 3.93 14.91 -0.15
CA ILE A 236 4.20 15.45 -1.49
C ILE A 236 4.35 16.97 -1.43
N ILE A 237 3.37 17.67 -0.84
CA ILE A 237 3.39 19.15 -0.75
C ILE A 237 4.68 19.62 -0.09
N PHE A 238 5.08 18.99 1.01
CA PHE A 238 6.26 19.40 1.75
C PHE A 238 7.56 19.04 1.00
N THR A 239 7.61 17.89 0.32
CA THR A 239 8.80 17.52 -0.45
C THR A 239 9.00 18.47 -1.64
N GLU A 240 7.92 18.88 -2.32
CA GLU A 240 7.98 19.91 -3.37
C GLU A 240 8.38 21.28 -2.80
N TYR A 241 7.85 21.66 -1.65
CA TYR A 241 8.27 22.90 -0.97
C TYR A 241 9.78 22.91 -0.71
N THR A 242 10.33 21.82 -0.14
CA THR A 242 11.78 21.68 0.07
C THR A 242 12.55 21.62 -1.26
N ALA A 243 11.89 21.19 -2.34
CA ALA A 243 12.47 21.16 -3.67
C ALA A 243 12.71 22.55 -4.26
N ILE A 244 11.64 23.33 -4.30
CA ILE A 244 11.64 24.68 -4.86
C ILE A 244 12.55 25.59 -4.06
N THR A 245 12.54 25.47 -2.73
CA THR A 245 13.32 26.33 -1.84
C THR A 245 14.78 25.90 -1.65
N SER A 246 15.26 24.87 -2.35
CA SER A 246 16.61 24.32 -2.13
C SER A 246 17.76 25.23 -2.55
N THR A 247 17.51 26.20 -3.43
CA THR A 247 18.50 27.22 -3.86
C THR A 247 18.46 28.48 -3.01
N MET A 248 17.47 28.62 -2.12
CA MET A 248 17.34 29.78 -1.25
C MET A 248 18.31 29.68 -0.07
N ILE A 249 18.89 30.82 0.32
CA ILE A 249 19.73 30.91 1.53
C ILE A 249 18.81 30.80 2.74
N LYS A 250 18.95 29.74 3.52
CA LYS A 250 18.15 29.48 4.73
C LYS A 250 18.99 29.66 5.98
N SER A 251 18.37 30.19 7.03
CA SER A 251 19.00 30.22 8.35
C SER A 251 19.14 28.80 8.91
N THR A 252 20.05 28.60 9.87
CA THR A 252 20.23 27.31 10.56
C THR A 252 18.93 26.84 11.21
N SER A 253 18.17 27.76 11.84
CA SER A 253 16.89 27.44 12.48
C SER A 253 15.83 26.99 11.47
N GLN A 254 15.73 27.65 10.31
CA GLN A 254 14.80 27.24 9.24
C GLN A 254 15.11 25.84 8.73
N ARG A 255 16.39 25.52 8.50
CA ARG A 255 16.81 24.19 8.03
C ARG A 255 16.45 23.08 9.02
N GLU A 256 16.61 23.33 10.32
CA GLU A 256 16.25 22.36 11.35
C GLU A 256 14.73 22.12 11.44
N ILE A 257 13.93 23.18 11.32
CA ILE A 257 12.46 23.07 11.29
C ILE A 257 12.01 22.27 10.06
N GLU A 258 12.60 22.55 8.90
CA GLU A 258 12.28 21.81 7.67
C GLU A 258 12.64 20.33 7.77
N LEU A 259 13.77 19.99 8.39
CA LEU A 259 14.16 18.61 8.64
C LEU A 259 13.17 17.90 9.57
N LEU A 260 12.71 18.59 10.62
CA LEU A 260 11.70 18.08 11.54
C LEU A 260 10.37 17.81 10.82
N LEU A 261 9.88 18.79 10.06
CA LEU A 261 8.64 18.66 9.28
C LEU A 261 8.76 17.55 8.24
N THR A 262 9.87 17.46 7.51
CA THR A 262 10.16 16.36 6.57
C THR A 262 10.05 15.01 7.27
N ASN A 263 10.59 14.89 8.50
CA ASN A 263 10.51 13.65 9.25
C ASN A 263 9.07 13.29 9.65
N ILE A 264 8.30 14.27 10.12
CA ILE A 264 6.89 14.08 10.50
C ILE A 264 6.06 13.62 9.30
N VAL A 265 6.16 14.33 8.17
CA VAL A 265 5.39 13.96 6.96
C VAL A 265 5.85 12.62 6.37
N THR A 266 7.14 12.27 6.51
CA THR A 266 7.64 10.95 6.08
C THR A 266 7.06 9.83 6.94
N ILE A 267 6.98 10.01 8.26
CA ILE A 267 6.36 9.01 9.14
C ILE A 267 4.87 8.88 8.83
N LEU A 268 4.18 10.01 8.63
CA LEU A 268 2.78 10.03 8.21
C LEU A 268 2.56 9.33 6.86
N PHE A 269 3.50 9.46 5.92
CA PHE A 269 3.47 8.74 4.66
C PHE A 269 3.53 7.21 4.86
N TYR A 270 4.40 6.72 5.76
CA TYR A 270 4.52 5.28 6.04
C TYR A 270 3.27 4.66 6.66
N ILE A 271 2.40 5.46 7.30
CA ILE A 271 1.09 5.01 7.80
C ILE A 271 0.26 4.41 6.65
N THR A 272 0.40 4.92 5.42
CA THR A 272 -0.26 4.39 4.22
C THR A 272 -0.04 2.88 4.03
N PHE A 273 1.17 2.40 4.34
CA PHE A 273 1.56 1.00 4.14
C PHE A 273 1.29 0.14 5.39
N ALA A 274 1.18 0.75 6.57
CA ALA A 274 0.91 0.05 7.83
C ALA A 274 -0.59 -0.12 8.13
N CYS A 275 -1.43 0.86 7.75
CA CYS A 275 -2.85 0.88 8.06
C CYS A 275 -3.77 -0.11 7.33
N PRO A 276 -3.47 -0.68 6.15
CA PRO A 276 -4.45 -1.46 5.39
C PRO A 276 -5.13 -2.56 6.20
N PHE A 277 -4.39 -3.30 7.05
CA PHE A 277 -4.97 -4.33 7.92
C PHE A 277 -5.99 -3.77 8.91
N PHE A 278 -5.66 -2.67 9.60
CA PHE A 278 -6.53 -2.05 10.57
C PHE A 278 -7.80 -1.50 9.92
N VAL A 279 -7.66 -0.92 8.72
CA VAL A 279 -8.79 -0.48 7.90
C VAL A 279 -9.66 -1.66 7.49
N PHE A 280 -9.06 -2.77 7.04
CA PHE A 280 -9.80 -3.96 6.63
C PHE A 280 -10.52 -4.62 7.79
N PHE A 281 -9.88 -4.66 8.95
CA PHE A 281 -10.47 -5.12 10.20
C PHE A 281 -11.63 -4.21 10.67
N ALA A 282 -11.48 -2.88 10.62
CA ALA A 282 -12.55 -1.96 10.97
C ALA A 282 -13.74 -2.02 9.97
N SER A 283 -13.46 -2.25 8.68
CA SER A 283 -14.46 -2.10 7.61
C SER A 283 -15.22 -3.39 7.27
N SER A 284 -14.69 -4.57 7.58
CA SER A 284 -15.30 -5.86 7.17
C SER A 284 -15.59 -6.80 8.32
N THR A 285 -16.87 -7.19 8.46
CA THR A 285 -17.33 -8.16 9.44
C THR A 285 -16.71 -9.55 9.23
N SER A 286 -16.57 -10.03 8.00
CA SER A 286 -15.94 -11.34 7.73
C SER A 286 -14.45 -11.32 8.05
N PHE A 287 -13.77 -10.20 7.78
CA PHE A 287 -12.36 -10.05 8.13
C PHE A 287 -12.17 -10.04 9.65
N ARG A 288 -13.06 -9.34 10.39
CA ARG A 288 -13.09 -9.43 11.86
C ARG A 288 -13.34 -10.83 12.38
N GLN A 289 -14.27 -11.56 11.78
CA GLN A 289 -14.60 -12.93 12.21
C GLN A 289 -13.41 -13.87 11.99
N GLU A 290 -12.75 -13.80 10.84
CA GLU A 290 -11.55 -14.60 10.55
C GLU A 290 -10.37 -14.23 11.47
N ALA A 291 -10.14 -12.93 11.71
CA ALA A 291 -9.12 -12.47 12.66
C ALA A 291 -9.43 -12.88 14.10
N LYS A 292 -10.69 -12.74 14.55
CA LYS A 292 -11.14 -13.21 15.87
C LYS A 292 -11.01 -14.73 15.99
N MET A 293 -11.37 -15.50 14.95
CA MET A 293 -11.14 -16.94 14.97
C MET A 293 -9.65 -17.25 15.07
N PHE A 294 -8.76 -16.54 14.37
CA PHE A 294 -7.34 -16.80 14.53
C PHE A 294 -6.84 -16.51 15.97
N ILE A 295 -7.21 -15.36 16.53
CA ILE A 295 -6.77 -14.92 17.86
C ILE A 295 -7.41 -15.75 18.98
N LEU A 296 -8.70 -16.08 18.87
CA LEU A 296 -9.46 -16.81 19.90
C LEU A 296 -9.39 -18.33 19.72
N CYS A 297 -9.20 -18.85 18.50
CA CYS A 297 -9.17 -20.29 18.21
C CYS A 297 -7.79 -20.93 18.42
N GLN A 298 -6.77 -20.16 18.82
CA GLN A 298 -5.60 -20.73 19.50
C GLN A 298 -5.99 -21.43 20.81
N LYS A 299 -7.16 -21.11 21.41
CA LYS A 299 -7.74 -21.84 22.56
C LYS A 299 -8.66 -23.02 22.18
N THR A 300 -9.04 -23.22 20.92
CA THR A 300 -10.14 -24.16 20.55
C THR A 300 -9.82 -25.11 19.39
N ASN A 301 -8.56 -25.21 18.95
CA ASN A 301 -8.13 -26.20 17.97
C ASN A 301 -8.09 -27.66 18.48
N LEU A 302 -8.55 -27.93 19.70
CA LEU A 302 -8.79 -29.30 20.17
C LEU A 302 -10.20 -29.85 19.83
N PHE A 303 -11.13 -29.04 19.29
CA PHE A 303 -12.54 -29.46 19.18
C PHE A 303 -13.25 -29.26 17.82
N ARG A 304 -12.56 -28.89 16.74
CA ARG A 304 -13.25 -28.51 15.49
C ARG A 304 -12.81 -29.21 14.20
N THR A 305 -12.40 -30.48 14.30
CA THR A 305 -12.14 -31.35 13.15
C THR A 305 -13.40 -31.97 12.51
N ASN A 306 -14.63 -31.66 12.95
CA ASN A 306 -15.84 -32.32 12.45
C ASN A 306 -17.03 -31.38 12.11
N ARG A 307 -16.85 -30.38 11.23
CA ARG A 307 -17.99 -29.82 10.46
C ARG A 307 -17.57 -29.40 9.05
N ILE A 308 -17.48 -30.38 8.17
CA ILE A 308 -17.77 -30.19 6.75
C ILE A 308 -19.27 -29.88 6.68
N GLN A 309 -19.67 -28.67 6.29
CA GLN A 309 -21.06 -28.39 5.95
C GLN A 309 -21.39 -29.11 4.63
N PRO A 310 -22.39 -30.00 4.58
CA PRO A 310 -22.81 -30.59 3.33
C PRO A 310 -23.52 -29.54 2.48
N TYR A 311 -23.01 -29.36 1.28
CA TYR A 311 -23.62 -28.62 0.18
C TYR A 311 -24.98 -29.26 -0.14
N SER A 312 -26.05 -28.52 0.17
CA SER A 312 -27.38 -28.56 -0.48
C SER A 312 -27.73 -29.82 -1.29
N LYS A 313 -28.41 -30.79 -0.66
CA LYS A 313 -29.37 -31.68 -1.33
C LYS A 313 -30.77 -31.12 -1.11
N THR A 314 -31.15 -30.07 -1.84
CA THR A 314 -32.54 -29.58 -1.88
C THR A 314 -32.97 -29.25 -3.32
N ILE A 315 -32.43 -29.98 -4.29
CA ILE A 315 -32.86 -29.94 -5.71
C ILE A 315 -32.99 -31.38 -6.23
N ILE A 316 -33.72 -32.25 -5.53
CA ILE A 316 -34.23 -33.53 -6.06
C ILE A 316 -35.61 -33.84 -5.42
N LYS A 317 -36.48 -32.84 -5.27
CA LYS A 317 -37.87 -33.04 -4.84
C LYS A 317 -38.92 -32.36 -5.72
N THR A 318 -38.54 -31.98 -6.95
CA THR A 318 -39.46 -31.26 -7.86
C THR A 318 -39.50 -31.82 -9.29
N ILE A 319 -38.92 -33.00 -9.56
CA ILE A 319 -38.96 -33.64 -10.90
C ILE A 319 -39.50 -35.08 -10.87
N GLN A 320 -40.12 -35.53 -9.77
CA GLN A 320 -40.91 -36.76 -9.75
C GLN A 320 -42.24 -36.46 -9.03
N PRO A 321 -43.20 -35.88 -9.76
CA PRO A 321 -44.31 -36.68 -10.23
C PRO A 321 -44.78 -36.22 -11.63
N ALA A 322 -44.22 -36.81 -12.69
CA ALA A 322 -44.75 -36.64 -14.05
C ALA A 322 -44.62 -37.91 -14.91
N ILE A 323 -44.44 -39.09 -14.29
CA ILE A 323 -44.44 -40.40 -14.98
C ILE A 323 -45.44 -41.36 -14.29
N ALA A 324 -46.54 -40.81 -13.80
CA ALA A 324 -47.65 -41.59 -13.26
C ALA A 324 -48.96 -40.88 -13.63
N LYS A 325 -49.27 -40.85 -14.93
CA LYS A 325 -50.61 -40.74 -15.55
C LYS A 325 -50.42 -40.35 -17.03
N GLY A 326 -50.50 -41.35 -17.88
CA GLY A 326 -50.56 -41.24 -19.34
C GLY A 326 -50.96 -42.60 -19.87
N ASN A 327 -52.27 -42.76 -20.06
CA ASN A 327 -52.91 -43.87 -20.76
C ASN A 327 -52.39 -44.00 -22.18
#